data_AF-A0A7K4CC43-F1
#
_entry.id   AF-A0A7K4CC43-F1
#
_cell.length_a   1.000
_cell.length_b   1.000
_cell.length_c   1.000
_cell.angle_alpha   90.00
_cell.angle_beta   90.00
_cell.angle_gamma   90.00
#
_symmetry.space_group_name_H-M   'P 1'
#
loop_
_entity.id
_entity.type
_entity.pdbx_description
1 polymer ?
#
loop_
_entity_poly.entity_id
_entity_poly.type
_entity_poly.pdbx_seq_one_letter_code
_entity_poly.pdbx_strand_id
1 'polypeptide(L)'
;MDGKTIVDGQIVYVASASQEQVDKVNELWGKDISIGEYLTQVHPSLLEEMPPDVKEEIFKTKWRWPTTEEMAAPANQEVSDAALDSSNTDVDCSVFLTSAGSAVNYGGGALYNNNPAPNYLQSSTYVYNGASQVVATTGSQGYSVKRVYASNQFVPSAHGTYHAQTFGQSQGPEEYGYSNVNYLNW
;
A
#
# COMPACT_ATOMS: atom_id res chain seq x y z
N MET A 1 10.32 -8.96 -0.67
CA MET A 1 11.74 -8.60 -0.50
C MET A 1 11.79 -7.36 0.36
N ASP A 2 12.52 -7.42 1.46
CA ASP A 2 12.73 -6.26 2.33
C ASP A 2 14.05 -5.59 1.96
N GLY A 3 14.10 -4.27 2.00
CA GLY A 3 15.33 -3.56 1.67
C GLY A 3 15.16 -2.06 1.48
N LYS A 4 16.20 -1.47 0.88
CA LYS A 4 16.28 -0.05 0.53
C LYS A 4 16.38 0.06 -0.99
N THR A 5 15.64 0.99 -1.57
CA THR A 5 15.75 1.40 -2.97
C THR A 5 15.99 2.90 -3.05
N ILE A 6 16.39 3.40 -4.22
CA ILE A 6 16.60 4.82 -4.48
C ILE A 6 15.53 5.29 -5.47
N VAL A 7 14.74 6.27 -5.06
CA VAL A 7 13.76 6.96 -5.89
C VAL A 7 14.11 8.44 -5.88
N ASP A 8 14.38 9.01 -7.05
CA ASP A 8 14.73 10.43 -7.22
C ASP A 8 15.89 10.90 -6.32
N GLY A 9 16.87 10.01 -6.08
CA GLY A 9 18.04 10.28 -5.23
C GLY A 9 17.79 10.14 -3.73
N GLN A 10 16.59 9.72 -3.32
CA GLN A 10 16.22 9.54 -1.92
C GLN A 10 16.01 8.07 -1.57
N ILE A 11 16.31 7.70 -0.33
CA ILE A 11 16.15 6.34 0.17
C ILE A 11 14.67 6.08 0.42
N VAL A 12 14.16 5.01 -0.18
CA VAL A 12 12.84 4.45 0.08
C VAL A 12 13.03 3.05 0.65
N TYR A 13 12.32 2.76 1.72
CA TYR A 13 12.31 1.47 2.39
C TYR A 13 11.16 0.65 1.84
N VAL A 14 11.40 -0.61 1.52
CA VAL A 14 10.40 -1.53 0.99
C VAL A 14 10.32 -2.77 1.86
N ALA A 15 9.12 -3.29 2.03
CA ALA A 15 8.87 -4.53 2.74
C ALA A 15 7.83 -5.36 2.01
N SER A 16 7.95 -6.68 2.09
CA SER A 16 6.92 -7.60 1.63
C SER A 16 6.50 -8.54 2.73
N ALA A 17 5.21 -8.82 2.83
CA ALA A 17 4.71 -9.71 3.86
C ALA A 17 4.99 -11.19 3.53
N SER A 18 5.41 -11.95 4.53
CA SER A 18 5.32 -13.40 4.57
C SER A 18 3.85 -13.85 4.69
N GLN A 19 3.58 -15.14 4.56
CA GLN A 19 2.21 -15.65 4.74
C GLN A 19 1.67 -15.36 6.15
N GLU A 20 2.49 -15.52 7.20
CA GLU A 20 2.09 -15.20 8.57
C GLU A 20 1.73 -13.72 8.73
N GLN A 21 2.48 -12.83 8.08
CA GLN A 21 2.19 -11.39 8.08
C GLN A 21 0.92 -11.07 7.27
N VAL A 22 0.64 -11.80 6.18
CA VAL A 22 -0.63 -11.70 5.44
C VAL A 22 -1.81 -12.15 6.29
N ASP A 23 -1.68 -13.26 7.02
CA ASP A 23 -2.71 -13.74 7.93
C ASP A 23 -2.97 -12.68 9.02
N LYS A 24 -1.90 -12.01 9.48
CA LYS A 24 -2.01 -10.89 10.42
C LYS A 24 -2.76 -9.69 9.86
N VAL A 25 -2.58 -9.36 8.58
CA VAL A 25 -3.39 -8.31 7.92
C VAL A 25 -4.87 -8.65 7.99
N ASN A 26 -5.25 -9.89 7.68
CA ASN A 26 -6.65 -10.32 7.75
C ASN A 26 -7.19 -10.27 9.18
N GLU A 27 -6.39 -10.62 10.19
CA GLU A 27 -6.78 -10.48 11.60
C GLU A 27 -6.98 -9.02 12.03
N LEU A 28 -6.17 -8.10 11.49
CA LEU A 28 -6.18 -6.69 11.86
C LEU A 28 -7.21 -5.88 11.06
N TRP A 29 -7.72 -6.44 9.97
CA TRP A 29 -8.59 -5.74 9.03
C TRP A 29 -9.79 -5.08 9.72
N GLY A 30 -9.99 -3.79 9.46
CA GLY A 30 -11.09 -3.00 10.02
C GLY A 30 -10.96 -2.67 11.51
N LYS A 31 -9.89 -3.09 12.20
CA LYS A 31 -9.66 -2.72 13.61
C LYS A 31 -9.14 -1.29 13.71
N ASP A 32 -9.56 -0.61 14.77
CA ASP A 32 -9.06 0.72 15.13
C ASP A 32 -7.63 0.61 15.72
N ILE A 33 -6.62 0.64 14.84
CA ILE A 33 -5.21 0.59 15.19
C ILE A 33 -4.46 1.77 14.59
N SER A 34 -3.30 2.08 15.13
CA SER A 34 -2.36 3.06 14.57
C SER A 34 -1.52 2.47 13.42
N ILE A 35 -0.92 3.35 12.63
CA ILE A 35 0.09 2.96 11.63
C ILE A 35 1.24 2.20 12.31
N GLY A 36 1.71 2.69 13.46
CA GLY A 36 2.77 2.04 14.25
C GLY A 36 2.41 0.61 14.67
N GLU A 37 1.18 0.37 15.13
CA GLU A 37 0.70 -0.96 15.51
C GLU A 37 0.57 -1.91 14.31
N TYR A 38 0.12 -1.40 13.16
CA TYR A 38 0.11 -2.16 11.91
C TYR A 38 1.52 -2.57 11.49
N LEU A 39 2.44 -1.59 11.39
CA LEU A 39 3.82 -1.84 10.95
C LEU A 39 4.55 -2.79 11.90
N THR A 40 4.32 -2.71 13.21
CA THR A 40 4.92 -3.62 14.19
C THR A 40 4.57 -5.08 13.92
N GLN A 41 3.37 -5.34 13.41
CA GLN A 41 2.84 -6.68 13.22
C GLN A 41 3.04 -7.20 11.79
N VAL A 42 3.00 -6.32 10.78
CA VAL A 42 2.99 -6.71 9.37
C VAL A 42 4.31 -6.41 8.67
N HIS A 43 4.96 -5.29 8.99
CA HIS A 43 6.20 -4.84 8.35
C HIS A 43 7.21 -4.27 9.37
N PRO A 44 7.66 -5.06 10.36
CA PRO A 44 8.50 -4.55 11.46
C PRO A 44 9.84 -4.00 10.98
N SER A 45 10.36 -4.50 9.85
CA SER A 45 11.57 -3.99 9.20
C SER A 45 11.48 -2.52 8.80
N LEU A 46 10.26 -2.01 8.53
CA LEU A 46 10.05 -0.59 8.24
C LEU A 46 10.21 0.30 9.49
N LEU A 47 10.17 -0.25 10.71
CA LEU A 47 10.30 0.52 11.94
C LEU A 47 11.74 0.65 12.46
N GLU A 48 12.67 -0.16 11.93
CA GLU A 48 14.06 -0.22 12.42
C GLU A 48 14.86 1.04 12.08
N GLU A 49 14.61 1.58 10.88
CA GLU A 49 15.37 2.69 10.29
C GLU A 49 14.58 4.00 10.32
N MET A 50 13.49 4.05 11.10
CA MET A 50 12.59 5.18 11.17
C MET A 50 13.08 6.25 12.14
N PRO A 51 13.12 7.53 11.73
CA PRO A 51 13.38 8.65 12.63
C PRO A 51 12.45 8.63 13.86
N PRO A 52 12.96 8.90 15.09
CA PRO A 52 12.16 8.78 16.31
C PRO A 52 10.90 9.67 16.34
N ASP A 53 10.99 10.88 15.80
CA ASP A 53 9.89 11.82 15.67
C ASP A 53 8.79 11.30 14.72
N VAL A 54 9.20 10.75 13.57
CA VAL A 54 8.26 10.10 12.64
C VAL A 54 7.62 8.88 13.29
N LYS A 55 8.42 8.08 13.99
CA LYS A 55 7.95 6.90 14.73
C LYS A 55 6.90 7.28 15.76
N GLU A 56 7.17 8.29 16.59
CA GLU A 56 6.20 8.75 17.59
C GLU A 56 4.86 9.15 16.96
N GLU A 57 4.90 9.84 15.82
CA GLU A 57 3.70 10.33 15.14
C GLU A 57 2.87 9.21 14.49
N ILE A 58 3.50 8.22 13.88
CA ILE A 58 2.76 7.09 13.26
C ILE A 58 2.10 6.19 14.30
N PHE A 59 2.58 6.17 15.54
CA PHE A 59 1.90 5.47 16.65
C PHE A 59 0.68 6.25 17.18
N LYS A 60 0.53 7.54 16.84
CA LYS A 60 -0.66 8.35 17.14
C LYS A 60 -1.65 8.38 15.97
N THR A 61 -1.14 8.23 14.75
CA THR A 61 -1.94 8.29 13.52
C THR A 61 -2.67 6.98 13.27
N LYS A 62 -3.98 7.05 13.01
CA LYS A 62 -4.81 5.86 12.73
C LYS A 62 -4.51 5.26 11.37
N TRP A 63 -4.51 3.93 11.32
CA TRP A 63 -4.46 3.17 10.07
C TRP A 63 -5.82 3.25 9.38
N ARG A 64 -5.84 3.80 8.16
CA ARG A 64 -7.05 3.84 7.33
C ARG A 64 -7.18 2.53 6.59
N TRP A 65 -8.07 1.66 7.07
CA TRP A 65 -8.45 0.48 6.29
C TRP A 65 -9.27 0.87 5.07
N PRO A 66 -9.09 0.18 3.94
CA PRO A 66 -9.98 0.32 2.79
C PRO A 66 -11.39 -0.11 3.15
N THR A 67 -12.37 0.67 2.71
CA THR A 67 -13.79 0.32 2.81
C THR A 67 -14.17 -0.68 1.72
N THR A 68 -15.25 -1.43 1.95
CA THR A 68 -15.77 -2.40 0.97
C THR A 68 -16.17 -1.73 -0.34
N GLU A 69 -16.62 -0.46 -0.31
CA GLU A 69 -16.96 0.31 -1.51
C GLU A 69 -15.71 0.66 -2.33
N GLU A 70 -14.62 1.08 -1.67
CA GLU A 70 -13.33 1.35 -2.34
C GLU A 70 -12.70 0.09 -2.95
N MET A 71 -12.95 -1.08 -2.34
CA MET A 71 -12.50 -2.38 -2.86
C MET A 71 -13.34 -2.90 -4.04
N ALA A 72 -14.56 -2.38 -4.22
CA ALA A 72 -15.52 -2.86 -5.22
C ALA A 72 -15.51 -2.05 -6.53
N ALA A 73 -14.60 -1.07 -6.68
CA ALA A 73 -14.55 -0.22 -7.87
C ALA A 73 -14.29 -1.05 -9.15
N PRO A 74 -15.10 -0.87 -10.22
CA PRO A 74 -15.08 -1.76 -11.38
C PRO A 74 -13.77 -1.69 -12.18
N ALA A 75 -13.32 -2.87 -12.63
CA ALA A 75 -12.09 -3.17 -13.37
C ALA A 75 -11.83 -2.39 -14.68
N ASN A 76 -12.80 -1.61 -15.17
CA ASN A 76 -12.86 -1.19 -16.57
C ASN A 76 -13.02 0.32 -16.77
N GLN A 77 -12.80 1.16 -15.75
CA GLN A 77 -12.52 2.55 -16.06
C GLN A 77 -11.09 2.63 -16.58
N GLU A 78 -10.95 2.67 -17.92
CA GLU A 78 -9.89 3.49 -18.50
C GLU A 78 -9.88 4.79 -17.70
N VAL A 79 -8.72 5.12 -17.14
CA VAL A 79 -8.53 6.31 -16.34
C VAL A 79 -8.81 7.50 -17.25
N SER A 80 -10.07 7.93 -17.35
CA SER A 80 -10.31 9.34 -17.53
C SER A 80 -9.72 9.97 -16.27
N ASP A 81 -8.93 11.02 -16.42
CA ASP A 81 -8.35 11.81 -15.33
C ASP A 81 -9.36 12.22 -14.23
N ALA A 82 -10.66 11.96 -14.43
CA ALA A 82 -11.78 12.19 -13.54
C ALA A 82 -12.14 11.05 -12.56
N ALA A 83 -11.45 9.88 -12.56
CA ALA A 83 -11.68 8.82 -11.55
C ALA A 83 -10.69 8.86 -10.37
N LEU A 84 -9.72 9.78 -10.41
CA LEU A 84 -9.15 10.35 -9.20
C LEU A 84 -10.30 11.09 -8.53
N ASP A 85 -10.76 10.61 -7.38
CA ASP A 85 -11.72 11.34 -6.57
C ASP A 85 -11.20 12.77 -6.36
N SER A 86 -11.79 13.70 -7.09
CA SER A 86 -11.50 15.14 -7.05
C SER A 86 -11.88 15.79 -5.72
N SER A 87 -12.32 15.00 -4.74
CA SER A 87 -12.43 15.41 -3.35
C SER A 87 -11.34 14.73 -2.52
N ASN A 88 -10.25 15.46 -2.27
CA ASN A 88 -9.09 15.06 -1.45
C ASN A 88 -8.21 13.98 -2.13
N THR A 89 -6.95 14.24 -2.50
CA THR A 89 -5.87 14.51 -1.54
C THR A 89 -4.55 14.86 -2.23
N ASP A 90 -3.57 15.29 -1.45
CA ASP A 90 -2.20 15.53 -1.87
C ASP A 90 -1.43 14.27 -2.33
N VAL A 91 -2.05 13.09 -2.31
CA VAL A 91 -1.41 11.78 -2.54
C VAL A 91 -2.07 11.01 -3.69
N ASP A 92 -1.37 10.86 -4.81
CA ASP A 92 -1.77 9.97 -5.91
C ASP A 92 -1.23 8.57 -5.71
N CYS A 93 -2.02 7.54 -6.05
CA CYS A 93 -1.61 6.14 -5.93
C CYS A 93 -1.72 5.37 -7.25
N SER A 94 -0.78 4.46 -7.47
CA SER A 94 -0.74 3.57 -8.65
C SER A 94 -0.60 2.13 -8.21
N VAL A 95 -1.23 1.21 -8.94
CA VAL A 95 -1.14 -0.24 -8.70
C VAL A 95 -0.92 -0.99 -10.01
N PHE A 96 -0.28 -2.16 -9.95
CA PHE A 96 -0.23 -3.14 -11.03
C PHE A 96 -0.46 -4.55 -10.50
N LEU A 97 -1.04 -5.41 -11.35
CA LEU A 97 -1.27 -6.83 -11.07
C LEU A 97 -1.17 -7.58 -12.40
N THR A 98 -0.17 -8.45 -12.56
CA THR A 98 0.14 -9.10 -13.84
C THR A 98 0.59 -10.53 -13.64
N SER A 99 0.26 -11.41 -14.58
CA SER A 99 0.76 -12.78 -14.60
C SER A 99 2.26 -12.83 -14.95
N ALA A 100 2.99 -13.74 -14.30
CA ALA A 100 4.42 -13.95 -14.47
C ALA A 100 4.76 -15.45 -14.36
N GLY A 101 4.47 -16.19 -15.43
CA GLY A 101 4.69 -17.64 -15.47
C GLY A 101 3.75 -18.37 -14.49
N SER A 102 4.31 -18.96 -13.44
CA SER A 102 3.56 -19.68 -12.39
C SER A 102 3.26 -18.81 -11.16
N ALA A 103 3.51 -17.51 -11.22
CA ALA A 103 3.18 -16.58 -10.15
C ALA A 103 2.61 -15.27 -10.69
N VAL A 104 2.14 -14.43 -9.76
CA VAL A 104 1.57 -13.12 -10.02
C VAL A 104 2.49 -12.05 -9.48
N ASN A 105 2.88 -11.11 -10.35
CA ASN A 105 3.59 -9.90 -9.95
C ASN A 105 2.56 -8.83 -9.58
N TYR A 106 2.81 -8.15 -8.47
CA TYR A 106 1.96 -7.08 -7.98
C TYR A 106 2.78 -6.00 -7.31
N GLY A 107 2.18 -4.83 -7.16
CA GLY A 107 2.79 -3.73 -6.43
C GLY A 107 2.16 -2.40 -6.78
N GLY A 108 2.77 -1.36 -6.25
CA GLY A 108 2.24 -0.02 -6.37
C GLY A 108 3.01 0.97 -5.53
N GLY A 109 2.59 2.22 -5.63
CA GLY A 109 3.27 3.35 -5.01
C GLY A 109 2.34 4.51 -4.74
N ALA A 110 2.89 5.48 -4.02
CA ALA A 110 2.24 6.75 -3.73
C ALA A 110 3.15 7.90 -4.21
N LEU A 111 2.53 8.98 -4.67
CA LEU A 111 3.15 10.24 -5.11
C LEU A 111 2.49 11.39 -4.34
N TYR A 112 3.30 12.18 -3.64
CA TYR A 112 2.84 13.41 -2.99
C TYR A 112 3.02 14.62 -3.92
N ASN A 113 1.92 15.31 -4.20
CA ASN A 113 1.86 16.36 -5.21
C ASN A 113 2.31 17.73 -4.69
N ASN A 114 2.15 17.99 -3.38
CA ASN A 114 2.44 19.31 -2.80
C ASN A 114 3.94 19.55 -2.55
N ASN A 115 4.26 20.83 -2.31
CA ASN A 115 5.57 21.31 -1.92
C ASN A 115 5.47 22.04 -0.56
N PRO A 116 6.39 21.80 0.40
CA PRO A 116 7.50 20.85 0.35
C PRO A 116 7.03 19.38 0.37
N ALA A 117 7.97 18.43 0.19
CA ALA A 117 7.69 17.01 0.40
C ALA A 117 7.27 16.77 1.87
N PRO A 118 6.42 15.75 2.14
CA PRO A 118 5.97 15.46 3.48
C PRO A 118 7.11 14.81 4.27
N ASN A 119 7.10 14.98 5.59
CA ASN A 119 8.10 14.36 6.46
C ASN A 119 8.06 12.82 6.39
N TYR A 120 6.89 12.26 6.07
CA TYR A 120 6.66 10.84 5.91
C TYR A 120 5.68 10.60 4.76
N LEU A 121 6.00 9.63 3.90
CA LEU A 121 5.10 9.09 2.89
C LEU A 121 5.19 7.56 2.95
N GLN A 122 4.04 6.91 2.97
CA GLN A 122 3.91 5.46 2.95
C GLN A 122 2.99 5.02 1.82
N SER A 123 3.24 3.83 1.26
CA SER A 123 2.25 3.08 0.50
C SER A 123 2.12 1.63 0.99
N SER A 124 0.95 1.05 0.81
CA SER A 124 0.67 -0.38 1.02
C SER A 124 -0.20 -0.91 -0.11
N THR A 125 0.23 -1.99 -0.74
CA THR A 125 -0.51 -2.65 -1.82
C THR A 125 -0.99 -4.01 -1.34
N TYR A 126 -2.30 -4.22 -1.40
CA TYR A 126 -2.94 -5.48 -1.06
C TYR A 126 -3.40 -6.21 -2.32
N VAL A 127 -3.23 -7.53 -2.34
CA VAL A 127 -3.88 -8.41 -3.30
C VAL A 127 -4.97 -9.20 -2.59
N TYR A 128 -6.15 -9.23 -3.19
CA TYR A 128 -7.34 -9.89 -2.68
C TYR A 128 -7.74 -11.06 -3.58
N ASN A 129 -8.28 -12.11 -2.99
CA ASN A 129 -8.95 -13.18 -3.73
C ASN A 129 -10.45 -12.86 -3.94
N GLY A 130 -11.17 -13.72 -4.66
CA GLY A 130 -12.62 -13.57 -4.88
C GLY A 130 -13.49 -13.61 -3.60
N ALA A 131 -12.94 -14.02 -2.46
CA ALA A 131 -13.59 -13.96 -1.15
C ALA A 131 -13.26 -12.66 -0.37
N SER A 132 -12.61 -11.68 -1.02
CA SER A 132 -12.16 -10.42 -0.41
C SER A 132 -11.16 -10.59 0.74
N GLN A 133 -10.43 -11.72 0.77
CA GLN A 133 -9.36 -11.94 1.73
C GLN A 133 -8.04 -11.45 1.15
N VAL A 134 -7.21 -10.83 1.98
CA VAL A 134 -5.85 -10.45 1.59
C VAL A 134 -5.01 -11.72 1.45
N VAL A 135 -4.42 -11.93 0.28
CA VAL A 135 -3.55 -13.08 -0.02
C VAL A 135 -2.10 -12.69 -0.24
N ALA A 136 -1.83 -11.40 -0.46
CA ALA A 136 -0.47 -10.87 -0.56
C ALA A 136 -0.45 -9.39 -0.21
N THR A 137 0.65 -8.90 0.36
CA THR A 137 0.85 -7.46 0.55
C THR A 137 2.32 -7.05 0.48
N THR A 138 2.56 -5.83 0.02
CA THR A 138 3.86 -5.18 0.04
C THR A 138 3.69 -3.70 0.36
N GLY A 139 4.63 -3.14 1.10
CA GLY A 139 4.63 -1.75 1.52
C GLY A 139 5.92 -1.04 1.18
N SER A 140 5.85 0.29 1.07
CA SER A 140 7.01 1.15 0.98
C SER A 140 6.84 2.41 1.80
N GLN A 141 7.94 3.03 2.21
CA GLN A 141 7.92 4.32 2.89
C GLN A 141 9.20 5.13 2.65
N GLY A 142 9.13 6.43 2.88
CA GLY A 142 10.30 7.30 2.89
C GLY A 142 10.05 8.58 3.68
N TYR A 143 11.13 9.33 3.90
CA TYR A 143 11.14 10.55 4.72
C TYR A 143 11.58 11.75 3.90
N SER A 144 10.80 12.84 3.94
CA SER A 144 11.02 14.00 3.06
C SER A 144 11.06 13.63 1.58
N VAL A 145 10.31 12.59 1.18
CA VAL A 145 10.24 12.08 -0.19
C VAL A 145 8.89 12.36 -0.82
N LYS A 146 8.88 12.56 -2.14
CA LYS A 146 7.63 12.72 -2.89
C LYS A 146 7.09 11.41 -3.43
N ARG A 147 7.89 10.35 -3.52
CA ARG A 147 7.46 9.11 -4.16
C ARG A 147 8.00 7.90 -3.43
N VAL A 148 7.14 6.91 -3.26
CA VAL A 148 7.47 5.59 -2.71
C VAL A 148 6.84 4.51 -3.59
N TYR A 149 7.50 3.37 -3.73
CA TYR A 149 7.01 2.25 -4.53
C TYR A 149 7.56 0.93 -4.00
N ALA A 150 6.71 -0.10 -3.98
CA ALA A 150 7.11 -1.47 -3.73
C ALA A 150 6.42 -2.43 -4.70
N SER A 151 7.12 -3.52 -5.00
CA SER A 151 6.60 -4.63 -5.79
C SER A 151 7.03 -5.95 -5.18
N ASN A 152 6.19 -6.96 -5.36
CA ASN A 152 6.52 -8.32 -4.95
C ASN A 152 5.81 -9.33 -5.87
N GLN A 153 6.07 -10.60 -5.61
CA GLN A 153 5.47 -11.72 -6.33
C GLN A 153 4.83 -12.68 -5.32
N PHE A 154 3.72 -13.30 -5.70
CA PHE A 154 3.14 -14.42 -4.96
C PHE A 154 2.69 -15.53 -5.90
N VAL A 155 2.61 -16.75 -5.38
CA VAL A 155 2.08 -17.92 -6.11
C VAL A 155 0.67 -18.17 -5.59
N PRO A 156 -0.38 -17.97 -6.41
CA PRO A 156 -1.75 -18.27 -6.00
C PRO A 156 -1.94 -19.76 -5.70
N SER A 157 -2.65 -20.08 -4.60
CA SER A 157 -2.94 -21.46 -4.20
C SER A 157 -4.13 -22.09 -4.94
N ALA A 158 -4.93 -21.28 -5.63
CA ALA A 158 -6.10 -21.71 -6.38
C ALA A 158 -6.28 -20.85 -7.63
N HIS A 159 -7.03 -21.39 -8.60
CA HIS A 159 -7.53 -20.60 -9.71
C HIS A 159 -8.64 -19.65 -9.23
N GLY A 160 -8.71 -18.47 -9.81
CA GLY A 160 -9.75 -17.50 -9.48
C GLY A 160 -9.42 -16.08 -9.93
N THR A 161 -10.33 -15.17 -9.60
CA THR A 161 -10.13 -13.73 -9.81
C THR A 161 -9.40 -13.15 -8.60
N TYR A 162 -8.29 -12.49 -8.88
CA TYR A 162 -7.55 -11.68 -7.95
C TYR A 162 -7.69 -10.21 -8.32
N HIS A 163 -7.65 -9.33 -7.32
CA HIS A 163 -7.52 -7.90 -7.58
C HIS A 163 -6.53 -7.25 -6.63
N ALA A 164 -5.98 -6.12 -7.02
CA ALA A 164 -5.01 -5.38 -6.21
C ALA A 164 -5.38 -3.91 -6.09
N GLN A 165 -5.08 -3.35 -4.93
CA GLN A 165 -5.26 -1.93 -4.64
C GLN A 165 -4.10 -1.41 -3.79
N THR A 166 -3.66 -0.20 -4.08
CA THR A 166 -2.61 0.51 -3.35
C THR A 166 -3.21 1.68 -2.59
N PHE A 167 -2.77 1.84 -1.36
CA PHE A 167 -3.12 2.92 -0.46
C PHE A 167 -1.88 3.72 -0.14
N GLY A 168 -1.98 5.03 -0.15
CA GLY A 168 -0.92 5.97 0.19
C GLY A 168 -1.33 6.84 1.36
N GLN A 169 -0.40 7.15 2.24
CA GLN A 169 -0.65 8.04 3.39
C GLN A 169 0.60 8.89 3.66
N SER A 170 0.42 10.19 3.84
CA SER A 170 1.45 11.09 4.41
C SER A 170 1.11 11.44 5.86
N GLN A 171 2.05 12.05 6.57
CA GLN A 171 1.83 12.51 7.95
C GLN A 171 0.76 13.61 8.00
N GLY A 172 -0.48 13.19 8.30
CA GLY A 172 -1.68 14.00 8.54
C GLY A 172 -2.92 13.11 8.39
N PRO A 173 -3.96 13.24 9.24
CA PRO A 173 -5.15 12.36 9.17
C PRO A 173 -6.00 12.55 7.90
N GLU A 174 -5.72 13.56 7.09
CA GLU A 174 -6.52 13.94 5.91
C GLU A 174 -5.78 13.82 4.56
N GLU A 175 -4.51 13.38 4.58
CA GLU A 175 -3.70 13.23 3.35
C GLU A 175 -3.49 11.75 3.00
N TYR A 176 -4.51 11.13 2.43
CA TYR A 176 -4.50 9.73 1.98
C TYR A 176 -4.90 9.58 0.51
N GLY A 177 -4.24 8.70 -0.21
CA GLY A 177 -4.59 8.35 -1.59
C GLY A 177 -4.96 6.88 -1.70
N TYR A 178 -5.72 6.54 -2.72
CA TYR A 178 -5.94 5.15 -3.12
C TYR A 178 -5.87 5.04 -4.64
N SER A 179 -5.36 3.90 -5.11
CA SER A 179 -5.31 3.62 -6.55
C SER A 179 -6.66 3.09 -7.03
N ASN A 180 -6.84 3.09 -8.34
CA ASN A 180 -7.81 2.22 -9.00
C ASN A 180 -7.54 0.74 -8.68
N VAL A 181 -8.53 -0.12 -8.92
CA VAL A 181 -8.45 -1.56 -8.67
C VAL A 181 -8.07 -2.30 -9.96
N ASN A 182 -6.98 -3.07 -9.91
CA ASN A 182 -6.56 -3.92 -11.05
C ASN A 182 -6.97 -5.37 -10.82
N TYR A 183 -7.53 -6.01 -11.85
CA TYR A 183 -8.01 -7.39 -11.78
C TYR A 183 -7.16 -8.33 -12.64
N LEU A 184 -6.99 -9.56 -12.15
CA LEU A 184 -6.30 -10.63 -12.85
C LEU A 184 -7.06 -11.94 -12.62
N ASN A 185 -7.41 -12.61 -13.72
CA ASN A 185 -7.84 -14.00 -13.65
C ASN A 185 -6.61 -14.91 -13.72
N TRP A 186 -6.51 -15.82 -12.76
CA TRP A 186 -5.39 -16.74 -12.59
C TRP A 186 -5.86 -18.20 -12.62
#